data_AF-A0A962HXW2-F1
#
_entry.id   AF-A0A962HXW2-F1
#
_cell.length_a   1.000
_cell.length_b   1.000
_cell.length_c   1.000
_cell.angle_alpha   90.00
_cell.angle_beta   90.00
_cell.angle_gamma   90.00
#
_symmetry.space_group_name_H-M   'P 1'
#
loop_
_entity.id
_entity.type
_entity.pdbx_description
1 polymer ?
#
loop_
_entity_poly.entity_id
_entity_poly.type
_entity_poly.pdbx_seq_one_letter_code
_entity_poly.pdbx_strand_id
1 'polypeptide(L)'
;MSAQSVRASLRAQRELVLRRYRPEVLDLARLLSQSTSRISVSRAVTERVAEYWTQFPAVAATIPERHRDMPYRCLLTLIAARLDATLADSELGYAGPDGLLADLQRIRISLLRHAGRNAGLFPLERLLWRVRTFGFHFATLDVRQHADRHRQALQQALGVGDRAELPAAVRALLDGHSTPSASSDEQTVWVQQKAVLQAMRDGLDRFGRHAIGPYIISMCESADDVLNVLALARLAELADANGQVPLDLVPLLETIGDLERGPQILDALFGDPVYRGHLQARGDRQLVMLGYSDSSKDGGLVASRWGLYRAQRALAEVAARHGVELGFFHGRGGTVSRGGGKTERAILAAPRGSAGRRFRVTEQGEVIHRKYSVRAIALRNLEQALGALVQAELRPAPPPSSDDAEAIAETIAEHS
;
A
#
# COMPACT_ATOMS: atom_id res chain seq x y z
N MET A 1 -4.30 -17.73 -1.93
CA MET A 1 -2.88 -17.39 -2.19
C MET A 1 -2.00 -18.17 -1.22
N SER A 2 -0.87 -18.73 -1.65
CA SER A 2 0.05 -19.46 -0.77
C SER A 2 1.21 -18.57 -0.30
N ALA A 3 1.88 -18.97 0.79
CA ALA A 3 3.09 -18.32 1.29
C ALA A 3 4.20 -18.26 0.23
N GLN A 4 4.33 -19.33 -0.57
CA GLN A 4 5.28 -19.39 -1.68
C GLN A 4 4.98 -18.33 -2.74
N SER A 5 3.70 -18.15 -3.12
CA SER A 5 3.31 -17.12 -4.09
C SER A 5 3.59 -15.70 -3.58
N VAL A 6 3.38 -15.43 -2.28
CA VAL A 6 3.72 -14.14 -1.66
C VAL A 6 5.22 -13.88 -1.78
N ARG A 7 6.06 -14.82 -1.32
CA ARG A 7 7.53 -14.69 -1.35
C ARG A 7 8.06 -14.53 -2.77
N ALA A 8 7.54 -15.32 -3.71
CA ALA A 8 7.95 -15.28 -5.11
C ALA A 8 7.59 -13.94 -5.76
N SER A 9 6.39 -13.43 -5.50
CA SER A 9 5.92 -12.14 -6.04
C SER A 9 6.79 -10.98 -5.56
N LEU A 10 7.04 -10.89 -4.25
CA LEU A 10 7.87 -9.82 -3.67
C LEU A 10 9.31 -9.88 -4.17
N ARG A 11 9.89 -11.09 -4.28
CA ARG A 11 11.24 -11.28 -4.84
C ARG A 11 11.31 -10.82 -6.29
N ALA A 12 10.36 -11.26 -7.14
CA ALA A 12 10.33 -10.90 -8.55
C ALA A 12 10.17 -9.38 -8.74
N GLN A 13 9.32 -8.74 -7.95
CA GLN A 13 9.13 -7.29 -7.95
C GLN A 13 10.40 -6.53 -7.54
N ARG A 14 11.09 -6.96 -6.47
CA ARG A 14 12.36 -6.37 -6.04
C ARG A 14 13.44 -6.50 -7.11
N GLU A 15 13.60 -7.70 -7.67
CA GLU A 15 14.57 -7.95 -8.74
C GLU A 15 14.30 -7.05 -9.94
N LEU A 16 13.05 -6.95 -10.38
CA LEU A 16 12.65 -6.11 -11.50
C LEU A 16 13.03 -4.63 -11.28
N VAL A 17 12.69 -4.07 -10.12
CA VAL A 17 12.94 -2.64 -9.86
C VAL A 17 14.42 -2.31 -9.67
N LEU A 18 15.18 -3.18 -8.99
CA LEU A 18 16.62 -2.97 -8.82
C LEU A 18 17.37 -3.08 -10.16
N ARG A 19 17.03 -4.08 -10.98
CA ARG A 19 17.54 -4.20 -12.36
C ARG A 19 17.18 -2.99 -13.23
N ARG A 20 16.11 -2.27 -12.90
CA ARG A 20 15.72 -1.03 -13.59
C ARG A 20 16.47 0.20 -13.10
N TYR A 21 16.72 0.34 -11.80
CA TYR A 21 17.45 1.50 -11.26
C TYR A 21 18.92 1.51 -11.66
N ARG A 22 19.56 0.33 -11.69
CA ARG A 22 20.98 0.21 -12.02
C ARG A 22 21.38 0.90 -13.34
N PRO A 23 20.77 0.61 -14.51
CA PRO A 23 21.11 1.29 -15.75
C PRO A 23 20.81 2.79 -15.70
N GLU A 24 19.73 3.22 -15.02
CA GLU A 24 19.40 4.64 -14.88
C GLU A 24 20.43 5.41 -14.03
N VAL A 25 21.01 4.78 -13.00
CA VAL A 25 22.13 5.32 -12.23
C VAL A 25 23.38 5.44 -13.11
N LEU A 26 23.68 4.44 -13.94
CA LEU A 26 24.82 4.48 -14.86
C LEU A 26 24.63 5.52 -15.99
N ASP A 27 23.40 5.73 -16.46
CA ASP A 27 23.06 6.83 -17.37
C ASP A 27 23.37 8.20 -16.72
N LEU A 28 22.99 8.38 -15.45
CA LEU A 28 23.34 9.58 -14.70
C LEU A 28 24.86 9.72 -14.52
N ALA A 29 25.59 8.61 -14.29
CA ALA A 29 27.05 8.65 -14.15
C ALA A 29 27.72 9.15 -15.45
N ARG A 30 27.18 8.74 -16.61
CA ARG A 30 27.62 9.26 -17.91
C ARG A 30 27.33 10.75 -18.06
N LEU A 31 26.13 11.19 -17.67
CA LEU A 31 25.69 12.58 -17.81
C LEU A 31 26.40 13.55 -16.86
N LEU A 32 26.61 13.17 -15.60
CA LEU A 32 27.18 14.02 -14.55
C LEU A 32 28.72 13.93 -14.53
N SER A 33 29.35 14.53 -15.56
CA SER A 33 30.81 14.52 -15.76
C SER A 33 31.53 15.74 -15.20
N GLN A 34 30.94 16.46 -14.23
CA GLN A 34 31.54 17.67 -13.70
C GLN A 34 32.82 17.35 -12.92
N SER A 35 33.93 18.00 -13.30
CA SER A 35 35.24 17.83 -12.68
C SER A 35 35.49 18.88 -11.59
N THR A 36 36.17 18.48 -10.52
CA THR A 36 36.63 19.37 -9.45
C THR A 36 37.63 20.43 -9.92
N SER A 37 38.24 20.26 -11.10
CA SER A 37 39.07 21.29 -11.74
C SER A 37 38.26 22.47 -12.31
N ARG A 38 36.94 22.30 -12.49
CA ARG A 38 36.04 23.28 -13.11
C ARG A 38 34.99 23.82 -12.15
N ILE A 39 34.51 22.99 -11.22
CA ILE A 39 33.47 23.38 -10.26
C ILE A 39 33.82 22.90 -8.85
N SER A 40 33.26 23.57 -7.85
CA SER A 40 33.24 23.04 -6.49
C SER A 40 32.21 21.91 -6.37
N VAL A 41 32.49 20.97 -5.47
CA VAL A 41 31.60 19.86 -5.11
C VAL A 41 31.48 19.81 -3.59
N SER A 42 30.30 19.48 -3.08
CA SER A 42 30.07 19.42 -1.64
C SER A 42 30.87 18.29 -0.99
N ARG A 43 31.47 18.56 0.17
CA ARG A 43 32.23 17.58 0.97
C ARG A 43 31.46 16.27 1.22
N ALA A 44 30.15 16.38 1.46
CA ALA A 44 29.26 15.25 1.68
C ALA A 44 29.20 14.23 0.50
N VAL A 45 29.56 14.65 -0.72
CA VAL A 45 29.66 13.79 -1.90
C VAL A 45 31.05 13.14 -1.96
N THR A 46 32.11 13.92 -1.77
CA THR A 46 33.50 13.39 -1.83
C THR A 46 33.77 12.40 -0.70
N GLU A 47 33.27 12.65 0.52
CA GLU A 47 33.36 11.71 1.64
C GLU A 47 32.64 10.40 1.32
N ARG A 48 31.46 10.47 0.69
CA ARG A 48 30.73 9.28 0.28
C ARG A 48 31.42 8.50 -0.84
N VAL A 49 32.08 9.20 -1.78
CA VAL A 49 32.93 8.56 -2.78
C VAL A 49 34.03 7.78 -2.09
N ALA A 50 34.76 8.40 -1.15
CA ALA A 50 35.85 7.75 -0.42
C ALA A 50 35.36 6.51 0.36
N GLU A 51 34.23 6.63 1.06
CA GLU A 51 33.59 5.52 1.78
C GLU A 51 33.31 4.34 0.84
N TYR A 52 32.64 4.58 -0.29
CA TYR A 52 32.30 3.51 -1.23
C TYR A 52 33.49 3.02 -2.04
N TRP A 53 34.53 3.84 -2.21
CA TRP A 53 35.78 3.41 -2.83
C TRP A 53 36.42 2.27 -2.04
N THR A 54 36.39 2.39 -0.70
CA THR A 54 36.87 1.35 0.22
C THR A 54 35.93 0.14 0.28
N GLN A 55 34.62 0.35 0.22
CA GLN A 55 33.64 -0.75 0.24
C GLN A 55 33.61 -1.56 -1.07
N PHE A 56 33.89 -0.94 -2.21
CA PHE A 56 33.83 -1.56 -3.54
C PHE A 56 35.16 -1.42 -4.31
N PRO A 57 36.29 -1.96 -3.78
CA PRO A 57 37.61 -1.72 -4.34
C PRO A 57 37.77 -2.29 -5.76
N ALA A 58 37.13 -3.43 -6.05
CA ALA A 58 37.14 -4.03 -7.38
C ALA A 58 36.48 -3.11 -8.43
N VAL A 59 35.35 -2.49 -8.10
CA VAL A 59 34.67 -1.55 -9.00
C VAL A 59 35.44 -0.23 -9.09
N ALA A 60 35.95 0.26 -7.96
CA ALA A 60 36.76 1.46 -7.92
C ALA A 60 38.01 1.36 -8.82
N ALA A 61 38.66 0.19 -8.87
CA ALA A 61 39.79 -0.09 -9.77
C ALA A 61 39.42 0.01 -11.27
N THR A 62 38.16 -0.22 -11.63
CA THR A 62 37.69 -0.06 -13.03
C THR A 62 37.45 1.38 -13.44
N ILE A 63 37.41 2.33 -12.49
CA ILE A 63 37.20 3.75 -12.78
C ILE A 63 38.47 4.34 -13.42
N PRO A 64 38.42 4.81 -14.68
CA PRO A 64 39.57 5.40 -15.36
C PRO A 64 40.15 6.60 -14.61
N GLU A 65 41.47 6.79 -14.67
CA GLU A 65 42.17 7.91 -14.01
C GLU A 65 41.52 9.27 -14.34
N ARG A 66 41.22 9.49 -15.64
CA ARG A 66 40.57 10.70 -16.15
C ARG A 66 39.15 10.97 -15.62
N HIS A 67 38.55 10.03 -14.89
CA HIS A 67 37.23 10.20 -14.26
C HIS A 67 37.33 10.42 -12.76
N ARG A 68 38.51 10.21 -12.13
CA ARG A 68 38.66 10.23 -10.67
C ARG A 68 38.42 11.60 -10.05
N ASP A 69 38.61 12.66 -10.84
CA ASP A 69 38.30 14.04 -10.48
C ASP A 69 36.83 14.42 -10.79
N MET A 70 35.96 13.47 -11.13
CA MET A 70 34.52 13.67 -11.40
C MET A 70 33.66 13.01 -10.31
N PRO A 71 33.47 13.62 -9.12
CA PRO A 71 32.91 12.95 -7.95
C PRO A 71 31.48 12.43 -8.14
N TYR A 72 30.62 13.14 -8.90
CA TYR A 72 29.27 12.66 -9.16
C TYR A 72 29.26 11.37 -9.98
N ARG A 73 30.09 11.30 -11.02
CA ARG A 73 30.28 10.10 -11.84
C ARG A 73 30.84 8.94 -11.02
N CYS A 74 31.88 9.19 -10.23
CA CYS A 74 32.47 8.17 -9.35
C CYS A 74 31.42 7.64 -8.37
N LEU A 75 30.72 8.54 -7.68
CA LEU A 75 29.70 8.16 -6.71
C LEU A 75 28.59 7.33 -7.37
N LEU A 76 28.06 7.75 -8.52
CA LEU A 76 27.01 7.02 -9.21
C LEU A 76 27.47 5.63 -9.71
N THR A 77 28.72 5.52 -10.15
CA THR A 77 29.31 4.22 -10.51
C THR A 77 29.33 3.27 -9.29
N LEU A 78 29.72 3.80 -8.13
CA LEU A 78 29.77 3.02 -6.90
C LEU A 78 28.36 2.73 -6.33
N ILE A 79 27.40 3.66 -6.49
CA ILE A 79 25.98 3.41 -6.18
C ILE A 79 25.45 2.25 -7.01
N ALA A 80 25.83 2.15 -8.30
CA ALA A 80 25.43 1.03 -9.14
C ALA A 80 25.99 -0.32 -8.62
N ALA A 81 27.25 -0.33 -8.15
CA ALA A 81 27.81 -1.50 -7.47
C ALA A 81 27.08 -1.86 -6.18
N ARG A 82 26.69 -0.84 -5.40
CA ARG A 82 25.89 -1.05 -4.19
C ARG A 82 24.49 -1.58 -4.50
N LEU A 83 23.88 -1.18 -5.62
CA LEU A 83 22.64 -1.77 -6.11
C LEU A 83 22.82 -3.24 -6.53
N ASP A 84 23.95 -3.61 -7.14
CA ASP A 84 24.28 -5.00 -7.44
C ASP A 84 24.42 -5.83 -6.16
N ALA A 85 25.12 -5.31 -5.14
CA ALA A 85 25.19 -5.92 -3.82
C ALA A 85 23.82 -6.05 -3.16
N THR A 86 22.94 -5.06 -3.33
CA THR A 86 21.55 -5.10 -2.84
C THR A 86 20.74 -6.17 -3.55
N LEU A 87 20.93 -6.37 -4.86
CA LEU A 87 20.25 -7.41 -5.62
C LEU A 87 20.74 -8.81 -5.21
N ALA A 88 22.01 -8.94 -4.87
CA ALA A 88 22.63 -10.17 -4.39
C ALA A 88 22.40 -10.46 -2.89
N ASP A 89 21.61 -9.63 -2.18
CA ASP A 89 21.40 -9.70 -0.72
C ASP A 89 22.73 -9.73 0.08
N SER A 90 23.76 -9.02 -0.40
CA SER A 90 25.05 -8.88 0.29
C SER A 90 24.97 -7.86 1.44
N GLU A 91 25.78 -8.04 2.48
CA GLU A 91 25.92 -7.10 3.61
C GLU A 91 26.33 -5.68 3.17
N LEU A 92 27.02 -5.55 2.04
CA LEU A 92 27.39 -4.24 1.46
C LEU A 92 26.22 -3.53 0.76
N GLY A 93 25.09 -4.22 0.57
CA GLY A 93 23.90 -3.68 -0.05
C GLY A 93 23.26 -2.53 0.73
N TYR A 94 22.22 -1.94 0.15
CA TYR A 94 21.33 -1.05 0.87
C TYR A 94 20.35 -1.88 1.71
N ALA A 95 20.18 -1.51 2.98
CA ALA A 95 19.14 -2.09 3.84
C ALA A 95 17.72 -1.78 3.33
N GLY A 96 17.56 -0.65 2.61
CA GLY A 96 16.28 -0.24 2.05
C GLY A 96 16.42 0.97 1.12
N PRO A 97 15.31 1.40 0.48
CA PRO A 97 15.32 2.48 -0.51
C PRO A 97 15.78 3.83 0.06
N ASP A 98 15.62 4.07 1.36
CA ASP A 98 16.04 5.32 2.01
C ASP A 98 17.56 5.55 1.92
N GLY A 99 18.36 4.47 1.91
CA GLY A 99 19.80 4.57 1.69
C GLY A 99 20.14 5.10 0.31
N LEU A 100 19.51 4.56 -0.74
CA LEU A 100 19.66 5.07 -2.11
C LEU A 100 19.15 6.50 -2.23
N LEU A 101 18.01 6.84 -1.60
CA LEU A 101 17.49 8.20 -1.60
C LEU A 101 18.48 9.18 -0.96
N ALA A 102 19.08 8.82 0.18
CA ALA A 102 20.06 9.66 0.85
C ALA A 102 21.26 9.97 -0.06
N ASP A 103 21.76 8.97 -0.79
CA ASP A 103 22.86 9.12 -1.74
C ASP A 103 22.52 10.06 -2.89
N LEU A 104 21.36 9.84 -3.52
CA LEU A 104 20.88 10.68 -4.61
C LEU A 104 20.57 12.12 -4.13
N GLN A 105 20.09 12.29 -2.89
CA GLN A 105 19.89 13.61 -2.28
C GLN A 105 21.20 14.37 -2.06
N ARG A 106 22.29 13.68 -1.68
CA ARG A 106 23.62 14.32 -1.54
C ARG A 106 24.07 14.92 -2.87
N ILE A 107 23.90 14.17 -3.97
CA ILE A 107 24.19 14.65 -5.32
C ILE A 107 23.29 15.84 -5.66
N ARG A 108 21.98 15.74 -5.40
CA ARG A 108 21.00 16.81 -5.67
C ARG A 108 21.35 18.11 -4.96
N ILE A 109 21.60 18.05 -3.65
CA ILE A 109 21.97 19.21 -2.83
C ILE A 109 23.27 19.84 -3.35
N SER A 110 24.25 19.02 -3.70
CA SER A 110 25.53 19.49 -4.23
C SER A 110 25.37 20.16 -5.61
N LEU A 111 24.57 19.59 -6.52
CA LEU A 111 24.27 20.22 -7.80
C LEU A 111 23.60 21.59 -7.60
N LEU A 112 22.61 21.69 -6.72
CA LEU A 112 21.92 22.96 -6.46
C LEU A 112 22.84 24.04 -5.88
N ARG A 113 23.80 23.66 -5.03
CA ARG A 113 24.79 24.60 -4.45
C ARG A 113 25.83 25.07 -5.44
N HIS A 114 26.18 24.24 -6.43
CA HIS A 114 27.30 24.48 -7.34
C HIS A 114 26.84 24.67 -8.79
N ALA A 115 25.79 25.47 -8.98
CA ALA A 115 25.24 25.88 -10.29
C ALA A 115 24.82 24.74 -11.24
N GLY A 116 24.57 23.53 -10.71
CA GLY A 116 24.22 22.32 -11.46
C GLY A 116 22.76 22.20 -11.90
N ARG A 117 21.95 23.26 -11.80
CA ARG A 117 20.50 23.22 -12.11
C ARG A 117 20.21 22.72 -13.53
N ASN A 118 20.99 23.18 -14.51
CA ASN A 118 20.86 22.78 -15.91
C ASN A 118 21.89 21.70 -16.31
N ALA A 119 22.64 21.16 -15.35
CA ALA A 119 23.75 20.24 -15.59
C ALA A 119 23.41 18.82 -15.10
N GLY A 120 22.20 18.33 -15.44
CA GLY A 120 21.75 16.97 -15.12
C GLY A 120 20.93 16.81 -13.83
N LEU A 121 20.49 17.90 -13.19
CA LEU A 121 19.58 17.85 -12.05
C LEU A 121 18.22 17.21 -12.41
N PHE A 122 17.64 17.55 -13.57
CA PHE A 122 16.33 17.03 -13.99
C PHE A 122 16.25 15.49 -14.04
N PRO A 123 17.15 14.76 -14.74
CA PRO A 123 17.10 13.30 -14.73
C PRO A 123 17.40 12.70 -13.35
N LEU A 124 18.21 13.35 -12.51
CA LEU A 124 18.41 12.93 -11.11
C LEU A 124 17.12 13.05 -10.30
N GLU A 125 16.39 14.15 -10.43
CA GLU A 125 15.10 14.35 -9.75
C GLU A 125 14.06 13.33 -10.22
N ARG A 126 14.07 12.95 -11.50
CA ARG A 126 13.23 11.86 -12.00
C ARG A 126 13.55 10.52 -11.36
N LEU A 127 14.82 10.17 -11.17
CA LEU A 127 15.20 8.95 -10.45
C LEU A 127 14.78 9.03 -8.98
N LEU A 128 14.99 10.16 -8.30
CA LEU A 128 14.51 10.37 -6.94
C LEU A 128 13.00 10.16 -6.81
N TRP A 129 12.20 10.66 -7.75
CA TRP A 129 10.76 10.41 -7.78
C TRP A 129 10.44 8.92 -7.96
N ARG A 130 11.11 8.23 -8.90
CA ARG A 130 10.92 6.78 -9.08
C ARG A 130 11.22 5.98 -7.82
N VAL A 131 12.35 6.25 -7.16
CA VAL A 131 12.74 5.55 -5.93
C VAL A 131 11.76 5.84 -4.80
N ARG A 132 11.25 7.09 -4.67
CA ARG A 132 10.20 7.43 -3.70
C ARG A 132 8.87 6.70 -3.97
N THR A 133 8.50 6.57 -5.24
CA THR A 133 7.23 5.97 -5.64
C THR A 133 7.25 4.44 -5.57
N PHE A 134 8.31 3.81 -6.06
CA PHE A 134 8.38 2.35 -6.23
C PHE A 134 9.26 1.65 -5.19
N GLY A 135 10.08 2.39 -4.44
CA GLY A 135 10.99 1.84 -3.45
C GLY A 135 11.85 0.70 -4.01
N PHE A 136 12.10 -0.32 -3.19
CA PHE A 136 12.71 -1.60 -3.61
C PHE A 136 11.67 -2.74 -3.73
N HIS A 137 10.39 -2.41 -3.72
CA HIS A 137 9.30 -3.39 -3.79
C HIS A 137 8.49 -3.27 -5.09
N PHE A 138 8.79 -2.30 -5.97
CA PHE A 138 8.07 -2.01 -7.21
C PHE A 138 6.60 -1.64 -7.02
N ALA A 139 5.77 -2.60 -6.65
CA ALA A 139 4.36 -2.44 -6.36
C ALA A 139 4.06 -3.08 -5.00
N THR A 140 3.29 -2.39 -4.18
CA THR A 140 2.81 -2.93 -2.90
C THR A 140 1.90 -4.14 -3.14
N LEU A 141 2.11 -5.22 -2.40
CA LEU A 141 1.29 -6.43 -2.46
C LEU A 141 0.17 -6.37 -1.42
N ASP A 142 -1.07 -6.23 -1.89
CA ASP A 142 -2.26 -6.42 -1.05
C ASP A 142 -2.55 -7.91 -0.88
N VAL A 143 -3.01 -8.30 0.30
CA VAL A 143 -3.42 -9.67 0.59
C VAL A 143 -4.93 -9.69 0.80
N ARG A 144 -5.65 -10.56 0.10
CA ARG A 144 -7.10 -10.74 0.26
C ARG A 144 -7.41 -12.17 0.69
N GLN A 145 -8.25 -12.33 1.70
CA GLN A 145 -8.71 -13.63 2.18
C GLN A 145 -10.16 -13.56 2.70
N HIS A 146 -10.86 -14.68 2.62
CA HIS A 146 -12.24 -14.82 3.11
C HIS A 146 -12.28 -14.97 4.64
N ALA A 147 -13.22 -14.28 5.32
CA ALA A 147 -13.39 -14.31 6.78
C ALA A 147 -13.46 -15.73 7.38
N ASP A 148 -14.21 -16.64 6.75
CA ASP A 148 -14.29 -18.06 7.14
C ASP A 148 -12.95 -18.78 7.26
N ARG A 149 -11.97 -18.46 6.41
CA ARG A 149 -10.64 -19.06 6.51
C ARG A 149 -9.93 -18.62 7.78
N HIS A 150 -10.18 -17.39 8.25
CA HIS A 150 -9.64 -16.89 9.52
C HIS A 150 -10.30 -17.60 10.69
N ARG A 151 -11.63 -17.72 10.66
CA ARG A 151 -12.41 -18.43 11.69
C ARG A 151 -11.95 -19.89 11.83
N GLN A 152 -11.82 -20.61 10.71
CA GLN A 152 -11.30 -21.99 10.68
C GLN A 152 -9.87 -22.10 11.24
N ALA A 153 -8.98 -21.18 10.85
CA ALA A 153 -7.60 -21.16 11.34
C ALA A 153 -7.53 -20.93 12.85
N LEU A 154 -8.34 -20.03 13.40
CA LEU A 154 -8.37 -19.77 14.83
C LEU A 154 -8.98 -20.91 15.64
N GLN A 155 -10.05 -21.54 15.15
CA GLN A 155 -10.61 -22.72 15.81
C GLN A 155 -9.55 -23.82 15.97
N GLN A 156 -8.76 -24.05 14.92
CA GLN A 156 -7.65 -25.01 14.95
C GLN A 156 -6.51 -24.55 15.87
N ALA A 157 -6.11 -23.28 15.82
CA ALA A 157 -5.01 -22.74 16.61
C ALA A 157 -5.31 -22.63 18.11
N LEU A 158 -6.59 -22.47 18.47
CA LEU A 158 -7.05 -22.31 19.85
C LEU A 158 -7.71 -23.59 20.40
N GLY A 159 -7.88 -24.63 19.59
CA GLY A 159 -8.53 -25.88 19.99
C GLY A 159 -10.03 -25.72 20.28
N VAL A 160 -10.68 -24.76 19.63
CA VAL A 160 -12.11 -24.44 19.84
C VAL A 160 -12.98 -25.31 18.94
N GLY A 161 -13.76 -26.21 19.55
CA GLY A 161 -14.66 -27.12 18.84
C GLY A 161 -15.92 -26.45 18.31
N ASP A 162 -16.56 -25.60 19.12
CA ASP A 162 -17.76 -24.86 18.74
C ASP A 162 -17.43 -23.43 18.26
N ARG A 163 -17.91 -23.08 17.07
CA ARG A 163 -17.69 -21.75 16.47
C ARG A 163 -18.30 -20.63 17.30
N ALA A 164 -19.34 -20.90 18.08
CA ALA A 164 -19.97 -19.92 18.96
C ALA A 164 -19.04 -19.46 20.11
N GLU A 165 -18.09 -20.30 20.50
CA GLU A 165 -17.10 -19.99 21.56
C GLU A 165 -15.90 -19.19 21.04
N LEU A 166 -15.74 -19.10 19.72
CA LEU A 166 -14.58 -18.50 19.08
C LEU A 166 -14.37 -17.02 19.47
N PRO A 167 -15.39 -16.14 19.49
CA PRO A 167 -15.19 -14.74 19.88
C PRO A 167 -14.60 -14.58 21.28
N ALA A 168 -15.07 -15.38 22.25
CA ALA A 168 -14.56 -15.36 23.62
C ALA A 168 -13.10 -15.84 23.69
N ALA A 169 -12.76 -16.91 22.96
CA ALA A 169 -11.38 -17.42 22.88
C ALA A 169 -10.42 -16.41 22.21
N VAL A 170 -10.87 -15.74 21.16
CA VAL A 170 -10.11 -14.69 20.46
C VAL A 170 -9.90 -13.47 21.35
N ARG A 171 -10.92 -13.04 22.11
CA ARG A 171 -10.78 -11.97 23.11
C ARG A 171 -9.74 -12.35 24.16
N ALA A 172 -9.84 -13.55 24.74
CA ALA A 172 -8.86 -14.01 25.73
C ALA A 172 -7.42 -14.01 25.19
N LEU A 173 -7.22 -14.40 23.93
CA LEU A 173 -5.92 -14.32 23.26
C LEU A 173 -5.45 -12.87 23.07
N LEU A 174 -6.32 -11.99 22.58
CA LEU A 174 -5.98 -10.58 22.34
C LEU A 174 -5.64 -9.82 23.62
N ASP A 175 -6.24 -10.21 24.73
CA ASP A 175 -5.98 -9.68 26.07
C ASP A 175 -4.76 -10.33 26.75
N GLY A 176 -4.15 -11.35 26.12
CA GLY A 176 -2.97 -12.03 26.65
C GLY A 176 -3.25 -13.13 27.68
N HIS A 177 -4.50 -13.54 27.84
CA HIS A 177 -4.95 -14.56 28.81
C HIS A 177 -4.97 -15.99 28.24
N SER A 178 -4.62 -16.18 26.96
CA SER A 178 -4.64 -17.50 26.31
C SER A 178 -3.37 -17.75 25.52
N THR A 179 -2.88 -19.00 25.59
CA THR A 179 -1.77 -19.50 24.77
C THR A 179 -2.31 -20.45 23.71
N PRO A 180 -1.83 -20.37 22.46
CA PRO A 180 -2.30 -21.25 21.39
C PRO A 180 -2.09 -22.73 21.71
N SER A 181 -3.04 -23.56 21.28
CA SER A 181 -2.88 -25.01 21.27
C SER A 181 -2.09 -25.39 20.02
N ALA A 182 -0.88 -25.88 20.20
CA ALA A 182 -0.01 -26.26 19.09
C ALA A 182 -0.53 -27.55 18.42
N SER A 183 -1.33 -27.40 17.37
CA SER A 183 -1.50 -28.49 16.39
C SER A 183 -0.25 -28.57 15.52
N SER A 184 0.39 -29.75 15.47
CA SER A 184 1.59 -30.04 14.67
C SER A 184 1.27 -30.53 13.25
N ASP A 185 0.00 -30.56 12.85
CA ASP A 185 -0.40 -31.02 11.52
C ASP A 185 -0.23 -29.92 10.46
N GLU A 186 0.74 -30.13 9.56
CA GLU A 186 1.13 -29.21 8.49
C GLU A 186 0.01 -28.94 7.47
N GLN A 187 -1.03 -29.78 7.40
CA GLN A 187 -2.12 -29.65 6.43
C GLN A 187 -3.34 -28.88 6.93
N THR A 188 -3.29 -28.36 8.16
CA THR A 188 -4.36 -27.56 8.74
C THR A 188 -4.49 -26.19 8.07
N VAL A 189 -5.70 -25.61 8.11
CA VAL A 189 -5.97 -24.25 7.63
C VAL A 189 -5.14 -23.24 8.43
N TRP A 190 -4.94 -23.50 9.73
CA TRP A 190 -4.03 -22.73 10.58
C TRP A 190 -2.61 -22.64 10.02
N VAL A 191 -1.96 -23.78 9.74
CA VAL A 191 -0.57 -23.77 9.23
C VAL A 191 -0.46 -23.00 7.92
N GLN A 192 -1.43 -23.15 7.02
CA GLN A 192 -1.46 -22.40 5.76
C GLN A 192 -1.60 -20.88 5.98
N GLN A 193 -2.51 -20.43 6.86
CA GLN A 193 -2.67 -19.00 7.14
C GLN A 193 -1.46 -18.43 7.89
N LYS A 194 -0.91 -19.18 8.85
CA LYS A 194 0.33 -18.83 9.57
C LYS A 194 1.48 -18.61 8.59
N ALA A 195 1.69 -19.53 7.66
CA ALA A 195 2.75 -19.43 6.66
C ALA A 195 2.59 -18.19 5.75
N VAL A 196 1.36 -17.83 5.38
CA VAL A 196 1.09 -16.60 4.60
C VAL A 196 1.44 -15.35 5.41
N LEU A 197 1.02 -15.27 6.67
CA LEU A 197 1.34 -14.14 7.54
C LEU A 197 2.85 -14.02 7.82
N GLN A 198 3.54 -15.15 8.02
CA GLN A 198 5.01 -15.17 8.13
C GLN A 198 5.70 -14.76 6.83
N ALA A 199 5.17 -15.15 5.66
CA ALA A 199 5.68 -14.66 4.39
C ALA A 199 5.51 -13.13 4.23
N MET A 200 4.44 -12.55 4.78
CA MET A 200 4.25 -11.10 4.82
C MET A 200 5.25 -10.43 5.77
N ARG A 201 5.50 -11.00 6.96
CA ARG A 201 6.53 -10.53 7.89
C ARG A 201 7.89 -10.47 7.23
N ASP A 202 8.32 -11.56 6.62
CA ASP A 202 9.59 -11.63 5.90
C ASP A 202 9.65 -10.61 4.75
N GLY A 203 8.51 -10.33 4.12
CA GLY A 203 8.38 -9.28 3.13
C GLY A 203 8.61 -7.87 3.70
N LEU A 204 8.00 -7.56 4.85
CA LEU A 204 8.16 -6.29 5.54
C LEU A 204 9.60 -6.09 6.01
N ASP A 205 10.22 -7.12 6.60
CA ASP A 205 11.57 -7.07 7.14
C ASP A 205 12.61 -6.89 6.02
N ARG A 206 12.43 -7.59 4.88
CA ARG A 206 13.42 -7.58 3.79
C ARG A 206 13.22 -6.50 2.73
N PHE A 207 11.99 -6.06 2.51
CA PHE A 207 11.64 -5.16 1.40
C PHE A 207 11.05 -3.83 1.89
N GLY A 208 10.92 -3.69 3.21
CA GLY A 208 10.43 -2.49 3.89
C GLY A 208 8.91 -2.47 4.05
N ARG A 209 8.45 -1.58 4.94
CA ARG A 209 7.04 -1.44 5.35
C ARG A 209 6.02 -1.20 4.23
N HIS A 210 6.48 -0.81 3.04
CA HIS A 210 5.62 -0.51 1.88
C HIS A 210 5.49 -1.68 0.90
N ALA A 211 6.20 -2.78 1.14
CA ALA A 211 6.13 -3.98 0.30
C ALA A 211 4.80 -4.72 0.46
N ILE A 212 4.25 -4.71 1.67
CA ILE A 212 2.93 -5.27 1.98
C ILE A 212 1.94 -4.13 2.18
N GLY A 213 0.77 -4.26 1.57
CA GLY A 213 -0.32 -3.30 1.66
C GLY A 213 -1.41 -3.74 2.63
N PRO A 214 -2.64 -3.25 2.41
CA PRO A 214 -3.81 -3.72 3.12
C PRO A 214 -3.98 -5.24 3.13
N TYR A 215 -4.46 -5.74 4.27
CA TYR A 215 -5.03 -7.08 4.39
C TYR A 215 -6.56 -6.97 4.28
N ILE A 216 -7.10 -7.40 3.15
CA ILE A 216 -8.50 -7.28 2.77
C ILE A 216 -9.26 -8.53 3.24
N ILE A 217 -10.32 -8.31 4.00
CA ILE A 217 -11.16 -9.34 4.60
C ILE A 217 -12.46 -9.42 3.80
N SER A 218 -12.58 -10.42 2.94
CA SER A 218 -13.78 -10.64 2.11
C SER A 218 -14.88 -11.31 2.92
N MET A 219 -16.14 -11.03 2.57
CA MET A 219 -17.32 -11.51 3.32
C MET A 219 -17.19 -11.16 4.81
N CYS A 220 -16.85 -9.90 5.09
CA CYS A 220 -16.73 -9.39 6.45
C CYS A 220 -18.13 -9.06 6.97
N GLU A 221 -18.61 -9.79 7.97
CA GLU A 221 -20.00 -9.68 8.46
C GLU A 221 -20.06 -9.01 9.84
N SER A 222 -18.94 -8.94 10.55
CA SER A 222 -18.85 -8.46 11.93
C SER A 222 -17.51 -7.79 12.25
N ALA A 223 -17.42 -7.08 13.38
CA ALA A 223 -16.15 -6.59 13.92
C ALA A 223 -15.20 -7.75 14.30
N ASP A 224 -15.75 -8.89 14.73
CA ASP A 224 -14.99 -10.08 15.09
C ASP A 224 -14.18 -10.61 13.90
N ASP A 225 -14.68 -10.50 12.67
CA ASP A 225 -13.93 -10.93 11.48
C ASP A 225 -12.62 -10.13 11.30
N VAL A 226 -12.61 -8.86 11.70
CA VAL A 226 -11.39 -8.03 11.71
C VAL A 226 -10.48 -8.38 12.88
N LEU A 227 -11.04 -8.57 14.08
CA LEU A 227 -10.29 -8.99 15.26
C LEU A 227 -9.65 -10.37 15.09
N ASN A 228 -10.29 -11.27 14.35
CA ASN A 228 -9.76 -12.58 14.00
C ASN A 228 -8.44 -12.47 13.22
N VAL A 229 -8.35 -11.55 12.26
CA VAL A 229 -7.10 -11.34 11.52
C VAL A 229 -6.02 -10.73 12.41
N LEU A 230 -6.39 -9.80 13.30
CA LEU A 230 -5.46 -9.22 14.26
C LEU A 230 -4.87 -10.30 15.20
N ALA A 231 -5.73 -11.21 15.69
CA ALA A 231 -5.34 -12.34 16.52
C ALA A 231 -4.43 -13.33 15.77
N LEU A 232 -4.78 -13.69 14.54
CA LEU A 232 -3.95 -14.56 13.69
C LEU A 232 -2.59 -13.94 13.40
N ALA A 233 -2.52 -12.65 13.13
CA ALA A 233 -1.25 -11.95 12.91
C ALA A 233 -0.35 -12.02 14.15
N ARG A 234 -0.89 -11.82 15.36
CA ARG A 234 -0.14 -12.01 16.61
C ARG A 234 0.33 -13.45 16.79
N LEU A 235 -0.53 -14.45 16.57
CA LEU A 235 -0.16 -15.88 16.65
C LEU A 235 0.90 -16.30 15.61
N ALA A 236 0.90 -15.64 14.45
CA ALA A 236 1.89 -15.85 13.40
C ALA A 236 3.17 -15.01 13.62
N GLU A 237 3.28 -14.32 14.76
CA GLU A 237 4.38 -13.44 15.12
C GLU A 237 4.59 -12.29 14.12
N LEU A 238 3.54 -11.89 13.41
CA LEU A 238 3.49 -10.68 12.61
C LEU A 238 3.06 -9.51 13.49
N ALA A 239 3.84 -9.25 14.53
CA ALA A 239 3.67 -8.14 15.44
C ALA A 239 5.03 -7.68 15.97
N ASP A 240 5.15 -6.42 16.36
CA ASP A 240 6.34 -5.93 17.06
C ASP A 240 6.38 -6.40 18.53
N ALA A 241 7.41 -6.00 19.26
CA ALA A 241 7.59 -6.34 20.67
C ALA A 241 6.45 -5.83 21.59
N ASN A 242 5.66 -4.85 21.13
CA ASN A 242 4.50 -4.30 21.84
C ASN A 242 3.19 -4.94 21.38
N GLY A 243 3.24 -6.01 20.59
CA GLY A 243 2.07 -6.69 20.04
C GLY A 243 1.34 -5.91 18.95
N GLN A 244 1.98 -4.89 18.37
CA GLN A 244 1.41 -4.08 17.29
C GLN A 244 1.61 -4.75 15.95
N VAL A 245 0.50 -5.00 15.25
CA VAL A 245 0.50 -5.62 13.93
C VAL A 245 0.71 -4.53 12.86
N PRO A 246 1.73 -4.65 11.99
CA PRO A 246 2.06 -3.63 10.99
C PRO A 246 1.22 -3.75 9.70
N LEU A 247 -0.07 -4.07 9.83
CA LEU A 247 -1.00 -4.24 8.70
C LEU A 247 -2.18 -3.28 8.81
N ASP A 248 -2.60 -2.70 7.69
CA ASP A 248 -3.88 -2.01 7.61
C ASP A 248 -4.96 -3.07 7.32
N LEU A 249 -5.80 -3.40 8.31
CA LEU A 249 -6.86 -4.40 8.18
C LEU A 249 -8.10 -3.77 7.55
N VAL A 250 -8.57 -4.30 6.42
CA VAL A 250 -9.59 -3.68 5.57
C VAL A 250 -10.80 -4.58 5.42
N PRO A 251 -11.92 -4.30 6.10
CA PRO A 251 -13.17 -4.99 5.82
C PRO A 251 -13.64 -4.64 4.40
N LEU A 252 -14.08 -5.65 3.67
CA LEU A 252 -14.64 -5.51 2.34
C LEU A 252 -16.15 -5.76 2.39
N LEU A 253 -16.92 -4.71 2.07
CA LEU A 253 -18.37 -4.73 1.99
C LEU A 253 -18.77 -4.96 0.53
N GLU A 254 -19.30 -6.15 0.20
CA GLU A 254 -19.56 -6.56 -1.19
C GLU A 254 -21.04 -6.57 -1.56
N THR A 255 -21.90 -7.03 -0.65
CA THR A 255 -23.35 -7.11 -0.87
C THR A 255 -24.07 -5.87 -0.37
N ILE A 256 -25.33 -5.70 -0.77
CA ILE A 256 -26.19 -4.61 -0.27
C ILE A 256 -26.34 -4.72 1.26
N GLY A 257 -26.59 -5.93 1.77
CA GLY A 257 -26.70 -6.15 3.21
C GLY A 257 -25.40 -5.83 3.96
N ASP A 258 -24.24 -6.09 3.38
CA ASP A 258 -22.95 -5.73 4.01
C ASP A 258 -22.77 -4.21 4.07
N LEU A 259 -23.18 -3.50 3.01
CA LEU A 259 -23.13 -2.04 2.96
C LEU A 259 -24.03 -1.41 4.04
N GLU A 260 -25.21 -1.99 4.27
CA GLU A 260 -26.14 -1.58 5.33
C GLU A 260 -25.63 -1.88 6.75
N ARG A 261 -24.92 -3.00 6.93
CA ARG A 261 -24.31 -3.40 8.23
C ARG A 261 -22.96 -2.73 8.49
N GLY A 262 -22.32 -2.16 7.47
CA GLY A 262 -21.00 -1.55 7.55
C GLY A 262 -20.84 -0.53 8.68
N PRO A 263 -21.77 0.42 8.86
CA PRO A 263 -21.71 1.39 9.96
C PRO A 263 -21.65 0.73 11.34
N GLN A 264 -22.45 -0.31 11.58
CA GLN A 264 -22.49 -1.05 12.84
C GLN A 264 -21.19 -1.84 13.05
N ILE A 265 -20.64 -2.45 11.99
CA ILE A 265 -19.34 -3.14 12.04
C ILE A 265 -18.25 -2.16 12.46
N LEU A 266 -18.17 -0.98 11.83
CA LEU A 266 -17.16 0.01 12.18
C LEU A 266 -17.36 0.60 13.57
N ASP A 267 -18.59 0.87 13.98
CA ASP A 267 -18.88 1.45 15.30
C ASP A 267 -18.45 0.50 16.42
N ALA A 268 -18.79 -0.79 16.29
CA ALA A 268 -18.33 -1.84 17.21
C ALA A 268 -16.81 -2.00 17.20
N LEU A 269 -16.20 -1.98 16.00
CA LEU A 269 -14.75 -2.13 15.83
C LEU A 269 -13.97 -0.94 16.42
N PHE A 270 -14.45 0.29 16.25
CA PHE A 270 -13.79 1.49 16.79
C PHE A 270 -14.01 1.65 18.30
N GLY A 271 -15.13 1.12 18.83
CA GLY A 271 -15.40 1.03 20.26
C GLY A 271 -14.60 -0.07 20.98
N ASP A 272 -14.00 -1.01 20.24
CA ASP A 272 -13.17 -2.07 20.83
C ASP A 272 -11.81 -1.53 21.33
N PRO A 273 -11.45 -1.70 22.61
CA PRO A 273 -10.20 -1.16 23.15
C PRO A 273 -8.93 -1.70 22.48
N VAL A 274 -8.91 -2.99 22.11
CA VAL A 274 -7.75 -3.62 21.46
C VAL A 274 -7.57 -3.04 20.06
N TYR A 275 -8.66 -2.94 19.30
CA TYR A 275 -8.60 -2.39 17.96
C TYR A 275 -8.36 -0.88 17.94
N ARG A 276 -8.87 -0.14 18.93
CA ARG A 276 -8.57 1.28 19.10
C ARG A 276 -7.07 1.52 19.30
N GLY A 277 -6.42 0.69 20.13
CA GLY A 277 -4.97 0.72 20.29
C GLY A 277 -4.22 0.42 18.98
N HIS A 278 -4.70 -0.55 18.20
CA HIS A 278 -4.18 -0.82 16.86
C HIS A 278 -4.31 0.41 15.94
N LEU A 279 -5.49 1.03 15.86
CA LEU A 279 -5.70 2.24 15.05
C LEU A 279 -4.76 3.38 15.44
N GLN A 280 -4.55 3.63 16.73
CA GLN A 280 -3.62 4.65 17.21
C GLN A 280 -2.18 4.39 16.71
N ALA A 281 -1.72 3.13 16.78
CA ALA A 281 -0.42 2.73 16.23
C ALA A 281 -0.34 2.85 14.69
N ARG A 282 -1.50 2.87 14.01
CA ARG A 282 -1.64 3.09 12.56
C ARG A 282 -1.91 4.56 12.19
N GLY A 283 -1.95 5.47 13.17
CA GLY A 283 -2.19 6.90 12.99
C GLY A 283 -3.66 7.25 12.80
N ASP A 284 -4.54 6.55 13.51
CA ASP A 284 -6.00 6.73 13.57
C ASP A 284 -6.66 6.70 12.19
N ARG A 285 -6.28 5.71 11.39
CA ARG A 285 -6.73 5.55 10.01
C ARG A 285 -7.38 4.19 9.79
N GLN A 286 -8.54 4.21 9.15
CA GLN A 286 -9.23 3.01 8.70
C GLN A 286 -9.43 3.07 7.18
N LEU A 287 -9.09 1.98 6.50
CA LEU A 287 -9.51 1.77 5.11
C LEU A 287 -10.69 0.80 5.07
N VAL A 288 -11.70 1.09 4.26
CA VAL A 288 -12.81 0.17 3.97
C VAL A 288 -12.87 -0.07 2.48
N MET A 289 -12.96 -1.33 2.07
CA MET A 289 -13.10 -1.67 0.66
C MET A 289 -14.59 -1.82 0.29
N LEU A 290 -14.97 -1.23 -0.84
CA LEU A 290 -16.34 -1.27 -1.36
C LEU A 290 -16.38 -2.08 -2.66
N GLY A 291 -17.18 -3.15 -2.68
CA GLY A 291 -17.49 -3.90 -3.88
C GLY A 291 -18.59 -3.20 -4.69
N TYR A 292 -18.38 -2.99 -5.99
CA TYR A 292 -19.41 -2.43 -6.90
C TYR A 292 -20.12 -3.51 -7.73
N SER A 293 -19.45 -4.62 -7.98
CA SER A 293 -19.88 -5.62 -8.96
C SER A 293 -20.94 -6.56 -8.42
N ASP A 294 -20.80 -6.99 -7.17
CA ASP A 294 -21.70 -7.98 -6.57
C ASP A 294 -22.98 -7.29 -6.09
N SER A 295 -22.90 -6.09 -5.50
CA SER A 295 -24.09 -5.29 -5.18
C SER A 295 -24.94 -4.92 -6.41
N SER A 296 -24.32 -4.77 -7.59
CA SER A 296 -25.06 -4.53 -8.84
C SER A 296 -25.73 -5.78 -9.41
N LYS A 297 -25.25 -7.00 -9.07
CA LYS A 297 -25.94 -8.25 -9.40
C LYS A 297 -27.14 -8.48 -8.47
N ASP A 298 -27.03 -8.01 -7.23
CA ASP A 298 -28.04 -8.24 -6.19
C ASP A 298 -29.29 -7.35 -6.33
N GLY A 299 -29.14 -6.08 -6.75
CA GLY A 299 -30.26 -5.12 -6.80
C GLY A 299 -30.30 -4.20 -8.02
N GLY A 300 -29.53 -4.46 -9.06
CA GLY A 300 -29.49 -3.60 -10.24
C GLY A 300 -28.60 -2.35 -10.08
N LEU A 301 -28.42 -1.59 -11.17
CA LEU A 301 -27.39 -0.54 -11.24
C LEU A 301 -27.71 0.69 -10.37
N VAL A 302 -28.98 1.09 -10.31
CA VAL A 302 -29.38 2.29 -9.57
C VAL A 302 -29.37 2.01 -8.07
N ALA A 303 -30.01 0.94 -7.62
CA ALA A 303 -30.00 0.54 -6.21
C ALA A 303 -28.58 0.34 -5.67
N SER A 304 -27.71 -0.33 -6.43
CA SER A 304 -26.30 -0.52 -6.07
C SER A 304 -25.55 0.80 -5.87
N ARG A 305 -25.72 1.77 -6.78
CA ARG A 305 -25.08 3.10 -6.66
C ARG A 305 -25.63 3.91 -5.52
N TRP A 306 -26.94 3.86 -5.29
CA TRP A 306 -27.59 4.56 -4.20
C TRP A 306 -27.20 3.97 -2.84
N GLY A 307 -27.21 2.64 -2.72
CA GLY A 307 -26.73 1.93 -1.53
C GLY A 307 -25.28 2.24 -1.20
N LEU A 308 -24.39 2.26 -2.21
CA LEU A 308 -23.00 2.68 -2.02
C LEU A 308 -22.90 4.14 -1.55
N TYR A 309 -23.67 5.05 -2.13
CA TYR A 309 -23.70 6.46 -1.71
C TYR A 309 -24.13 6.60 -0.24
N ARG A 310 -25.22 5.93 0.16
CA ARG A 310 -25.73 5.91 1.54
C ARG A 310 -24.73 5.29 2.51
N ALA A 311 -24.16 4.14 2.17
CA ALA A 311 -23.18 3.46 3.01
C ALA A 311 -21.93 4.31 3.22
N GLN A 312 -21.38 4.92 2.18
CA GLN A 312 -20.23 5.80 2.30
C GLN A 312 -20.47 6.99 3.25
N ARG A 313 -21.66 7.61 3.20
CA ARG A 313 -22.04 8.67 4.15
C ARG A 313 -22.10 8.16 5.59
N ALA A 314 -22.84 7.07 5.81
CA ALA A 314 -23.01 6.51 7.15
C ALA A 314 -21.67 6.04 7.76
N LEU A 315 -20.79 5.42 6.96
CA LEU A 315 -19.45 5.02 7.39
C LEU A 315 -18.59 6.23 7.76
N ALA A 316 -18.64 7.30 6.96
CA ALA A 316 -17.90 8.54 7.24
C ALA A 316 -18.39 9.22 8.53
N GLU A 317 -19.70 9.21 8.78
CA GLU A 317 -20.29 9.73 10.02
C GLU A 317 -19.83 8.94 11.25
N VAL A 318 -19.86 7.60 11.19
CA VAL A 318 -19.33 6.73 12.25
C VAL A 318 -17.85 7.04 12.53
N ALA A 319 -17.02 7.08 11.49
CA ALA A 319 -15.60 7.37 11.65
C ALA A 319 -15.33 8.74 12.26
N ALA A 320 -16.10 9.76 11.87
CA ALA A 320 -16.01 11.10 12.45
C ALA A 320 -16.34 11.11 13.95
N ARG A 321 -17.38 10.38 14.40
CA ARG A 321 -17.72 10.26 15.83
C ARG A 321 -16.59 9.65 16.66
N HIS A 322 -15.81 8.73 16.08
CA HIS A 322 -14.68 8.05 16.73
C HIS A 322 -13.33 8.72 16.47
N GLY A 323 -13.30 9.88 15.80
CA GLY A 323 -12.07 10.59 15.46
C GLY A 323 -11.11 9.78 14.57
N VAL A 324 -11.64 8.94 13.68
CA VAL A 324 -10.86 8.10 12.75
C VAL A 324 -10.87 8.72 11.35
N GLU A 325 -9.70 8.84 10.73
CA GLU A 325 -9.55 9.19 9.32
C GLU A 325 -9.94 7.98 8.45
N LEU A 326 -11.15 8.02 7.88
CA LEU A 326 -11.65 6.98 6.98
C LEU A 326 -11.18 7.22 5.53
N GLY A 327 -10.72 6.16 4.88
CA GLY A 327 -10.48 6.14 3.43
C GLY A 327 -11.19 4.98 2.75
N PHE A 328 -11.58 5.17 1.49
CA PHE A 328 -12.25 4.13 0.72
C PHE A 328 -11.33 3.48 -0.30
N PHE A 329 -11.40 2.15 -0.36
CA PHE A 329 -10.80 1.35 -1.42
C PHE A 329 -11.91 0.88 -2.37
N HIS A 330 -11.96 1.49 -3.54
CA HIS A 330 -12.99 1.20 -4.53
C HIS A 330 -12.63 -0.03 -5.37
N GLY A 331 -13.31 -1.15 -5.11
CA GLY A 331 -13.26 -2.39 -5.90
C GLY A 331 -14.03 -2.27 -7.22
N ARG A 332 -13.62 -1.32 -8.08
CA ARG A 332 -14.29 -1.00 -9.34
C ARG A 332 -13.85 -1.91 -10.46
N GLY A 333 -14.79 -2.15 -11.37
CA GLY A 333 -14.58 -2.89 -12.60
C GLY A 333 -14.54 -2.03 -13.86
N GLY A 334 -14.16 -2.64 -14.99
CA GLY A 334 -14.02 -1.96 -16.27
C GLY A 334 -15.35 -1.59 -16.95
N THR A 335 -16.43 -2.30 -16.63
CA THR A 335 -17.78 -2.08 -17.20
C THR A 335 -18.61 -1.16 -16.32
N VAL A 336 -19.55 -0.41 -16.90
CA VAL A 336 -20.44 0.52 -16.17
C VAL A 336 -21.17 -0.16 -15.00
N SER A 337 -21.59 -1.42 -15.18
CA SER A 337 -22.23 -2.27 -14.18
C SER A 337 -21.34 -2.67 -13.01
N ARG A 338 -20.01 -2.60 -13.19
CA ARG A 338 -19.03 -2.87 -12.13
C ARG A 338 -18.46 -1.57 -11.56
N GLY A 339 -19.14 -0.44 -11.78
CA GLY A 339 -18.63 0.87 -11.42
C GLY A 339 -17.62 1.42 -12.43
N GLY A 340 -17.50 0.86 -13.62
CA GLY A 340 -16.65 1.36 -14.71
C GLY A 340 -17.08 2.72 -15.24
N GLY A 341 -16.14 3.42 -15.85
CA GLY A 341 -16.27 4.81 -16.26
C GLY A 341 -14.98 5.59 -16.00
N LYS A 342 -14.99 6.91 -16.24
CA LYS A 342 -13.83 7.75 -15.94
C LYS A 342 -13.64 7.84 -14.42
N THR A 343 -12.44 7.55 -13.93
CA THR A 343 -12.09 7.63 -12.50
C THR A 343 -12.42 9.00 -11.93
N GLU A 344 -12.06 10.06 -12.67
CA GLU A 344 -12.40 11.47 -12.41
C GLU A 344 -13.87 11.68 -12.01
N ARG A 345 -14.81 11.20 -12.83
CA ARG A 345 -16.25 11.44 -12.59
C ARG A 345 -16.75 10.80 -11.30
N ALA A 346 -16.23 9.64 -10.96
CA ALA A 346 -16.65 8.97 -9.75
C ALA A 346 -16.05 9.59 -8.49
N ILE A 347 -14.83 10.13 -8.58
CA ILE A 347 -14.25 10.91 -7.48
C ILE A 347 -15.12 12.15 -7.23
N LEU A 348 -15.50 12.87 -8.28
CA LEU A 348 -16.34 14.06 -8.17
C LEU A 348 -17.78 13.77 -7.72
N ALA A 349 -18.29 12.57 -8.00
CA ALA A 349 -19.62 12.13 -7.60
C ALA A 349 -19.66 11.48 -6.21
N ALA A 350 -18.50 11.28 -5.57
CA ALA A 350 -18.44 10.67 -4.26
C ALA A 350 -19.09 11.60 -3.20
N PRO A 351 -19.78 11.05 -2.19
CA PRO A 351 -20.32 11.84 -1.09
C PRO A 351 -19.30 12.76 -0.44
N ARG A 352 -19.79 13.86 0.16
CA ARG A 352 -18.97 14.73 1.01
C ARG A 352 -18.29 13.91 2.10
N GLY A 353 -17.00 14.18 2.31
CA GLY A 353 -16.19 13.47 3.30
C GLY A 353 -15.72 12.08 2.87
N SER A 354 -16.17 11.54 1.73
CA SER A 354 -15.77 10.20 1.28
C SER A 354 -14.61 10.17 0.28
N ALA A 355 -14.27 11.28 -0.37
CA ALA A 355 -13.09 11.32 -1.24
C ALA A 355 -11.81 11.22 -0.39
N GLY A 356 -11.79 11.95 0.73
CA GLY A 356 -10.71 11.95 1.71
C GLY A 356 -9.35 12.36 1.14
N ARG A 357 -8.34 12.34 1.99
CA ARG A 357 -6.94 12.60 1.60
C ARG A 357 -6.30 11.42 0.84
N ARG A 358 -6.96 10.27 0.80
CA ARG A 358 -6.43 9.02 0.26
C ARG A 358 -7.47 8.34 -0.61
N PHE A 359 -7.13 8.19 -1.87
CA PHE A 359 -7.96 7.49 -2.83
C PHE A 359 -7.28 6.21 -3.28
N ARG A 360 -7.97 5.09 -3.14
CA ARG A 360 -7.50 3.78 -3.60
C ARG A 360 -8.56 3.17 -4.51
N VAL A 361 -8.15 2.69 -5.68
CA VAL A 361 -9.05 2.09 -6.66
C VAL A 361 -8.42 0.87 -7.29
N THR A 362 -9.21 -0.17 -7.50
CA THR A 362 -8.81 -1.34 -8.29
C THR A 362 -8.89 -0.98 -9.77
N GLU A 363 -7.78 -1.15 -10.48
CA GLU A 363 -7.76 -1.13 -11.95
C GLU A 363 -7.78 -2.58 -12.43
N GLN A 364 -8.81 -2.99 -13.17
CA GLN A 364 -8.90 -4.36 -13.67
C GLN A 364 -7.91 -4.61 -14.81
N GLY A 365 -7.44 -5.86 -14.92
CA GLY A 365 -6.43 -6.26 -15.89
C GLY A 365 -6.80 -5.90 -17.33
N GLU A 366 -8.07 -6.06 -17.72
CA GLU A 366 -8.56 -5.74 -19.07
C GLU A 366 -8.54 -4.24 -19.39
N VAL A 367 -8.46 -3.37 -18.38
CA VAL A 367 -8.43 -1.91 -18.55
C VAL A 367 -7.00 -1.37 -18.57
N ILE A 368 -6.02 -2.12 -18.02
CA ILE A 368 -4.62 -1.67 -17.87
C ILE A 368 -4.04 -1.22 -19.22
N HIS A 369 -4.21 -2.01 -20.27
CA HIS A 369 -3.69 -1.66 -21.60
C HIS A 369 -4.26 -0.32 -22.11
N ARG A 370 -5.56 -0.11 -21.93
CA ARG A 370 -6.24 1.11 -22.39
C ARG A 370 -5.82 2.35 -21.62
N LYS A 371 -5.52 2.23 -20.32
CA LYS A 371 -5.15 3.36 -19.46
C LYS A 371 -3.65 3.66 -19.43
N TYR A 372 -2.80 2.64 -19.56
CA TYR A 372 -1.38 2.78 -19.21
C TYR A 372 -0.38 2.37 -20.30
N SER A 373 -0.78 1.75 -21.40
CA SER A 373 0.18 1.31 -22.45
C SER A 373 0.80 2.45 -23.26
N VAL A 374 0.12 3.58 -23.39
CA VAL A 374 0.66 4.77 -24.06
C VAL A 374 0.94 5.84 -23.03
N ARG A 375 2.20 6.33 -22.97
CA ARG A 375 2.66 7.30 -21.96
C ARG A 375 1.75 8.54 -21.84
N ALA A 376 1.31 9.10 -22.96
CA ALA A 376 0.44 10.29 -22.97
C ALA A 376 -0.94 9.99 -22.34
N ILE A 377 -1.49 8.81 -22.60
CA ILE A 377 -2.78 8.38 -22.02
C ILE A 377 -2.62 8.09 -20.52
N ALA A 378 -1.52 7.42 -20.14
CA ALA A 378 -1.19 7.14 -18.75
C ALA A 378 -1.08 8.43 -17.93
N LEU A 379 -0.36 9.43 -18.46
CA LEU A 379 -0.19 10.72 -17.82
C LEU A 379 -1.56 11.42 -17.67
N ARG A 380 -2.35 11.50 -18.74
CA ARG A 380 -3.68 12.11 -18.71
C ARG A 380 -4.60 11.42 -17.69
N ASN A 381 -4.58 10.09 -17.60
CA ASN A 381 -5.38 9.34 -16.64
C ASN A 381 -5.00 9.69 -15.18
N LEU A 382 -3.70 9.80 -14.90
CA LEU A 382 -3.20 10.21 -13.58
C LEU A 382 -3.53 11.69 -13.27
N GLU A 383 -3.37 12.58 -14.24
CA GLU A 383 -3.71 14.00 -14.11
C GLU A 383 -5.19 14.22 -13.82
N GLN A 384 -6.07 13.51 -14.53
CA GLN A 384 -7.52 13.59 -14.32
C GLN A 384 -7.92 13.05 -12.94
N ALA A 385 -7.31 11.95 -12.49
CA ALA A 385 -7.57 11.42 -11.15
C ALA A 385 -7.11 12.39 -10.05
N LEU A 386 -5.88 12.93 -10.17
CA LEU A 386 -5.35 13.90 -9.21
C LEU A 386 -6.16 15.20 -9.20
N GLY A 387 -6.50 15.74 -10.37
CA GLY A 387 -7.31 16.95 -10.50
C GLY A 387 -8.69 16.78 -9.87
N ALA A 388 -9.33 15.63 -10.06
CA ALA A 388 -10.61 15.32 -9.43
C ALA A 388 -10.51 15.27 -7.90
N LEU A 389 -9.44 14.68 -7.35
CA LEU A 389 -9.24 14.62 -5.90
C LEU A 389 -9.03 16.02 -5.31
N VAL A 390 -8.16 16.83 -5.92
CA VAL A 390 -7.92 18.21 -5.50
C VAL A 390 -9.21 19.02 -5.59
N GLN A 391 -10.00 18.84 -6.64
CA GLN A 391 -11.28 19.51 -6.78
C GLN A 391 -12.30 19.05 -5.74
N ALA A 392 -12.43 17.75 -5.48
CA ALA A 392 -13.36 17.22 -4.49
C ALA A 392 -13.05 17.73 -3.07
N GLU A 393 -11.77 17.88 -2.74
CA GLU A 393 -11.31 18.41 -1.45
C GLU A 393 -11.52 19.94 -1.34
N LEU A 394 -11.18 20.71 -2.38
CA LEU A 394 -11.30 22.17 -2.36
C LEU A 394 -12.73 22.68 -2.61
N ARG A 395 -13.56 21.88 -3.30
CA ARG A 395 -14.93 22.21 -3.70
C ARG A 395 -15.84 20.98 -3.51
N PRO A 396 -16.15 20.62 -2.25
CA PRO A 396 -16.96 19.45 -1.98
C PRO A 396 -18.36 19.61 -2.56
N ALA A 397 -18.84 18.58 -3.27
CA ALA A 397 -20.15 18.55 -3.93
C ALA A 397 -21.25 19.03 -2.98
N PRO A 398 -22.16 19.94 -3.37
CA PRO A 398 -23.21 20.43 -2.48
C PRO A 398 -23.99 19.28 -1.82
N PRO A 399 -24.56 19.48 -0.62
CA PRO A 399 -25.51 18.51 -0.11
C PRO A 399 -26.65 18.36 -1.13
N PRO A 400 -27.35 17.21 -1.17
CA PRO A 400 -28.49 17.05 -2.06
C PRO A 400 -29.43 18.25 -1.95
N SER A 401 -29.96 18.68 -3.09
CA SER A 401 -30.66 19.96 -3.23
C SER A 401 -31.97 20.05 -2.42
N SER A 402 -32.51 18.91 -2.01
CA SER A 402 -33.70 18.77 -1.17
C SER A 402 -33.85 17.33 -0.67
N ASP A 403 -34.60 17.13 0.41
CA ASP A 403 -35.03 15.80 0.88
C ASP A 403 -35.78 15.03 -0.23
N ASP A 404 -36.50 15.76 -1.10
CA ASP A 404 -37.18 15.18 -2.27
C ASP A 404 -36.23 14.45 -3.22
N ALA A 405 -35.00 14.93 -3.40
CA ALA A 405 -34.04 14.30 -4.30
C ALA A 405 -33.55 12.95 -3.76
N GLU A 406 -33.36 12.85 -2.44
CA GLU A 406 -33.02 11.58 -1.79
C GLU A 406 -34.22 10.62 -1.82
N ALA A 407 -35.43 11.11 -1.54
CA ALA A 407 -36.66 10.31 -1.61
C ALA A 407 -36.92 9.76 -3.03
N ILE A 408 -36.69 10.57 -4.07
CA ILE A 408 -36.76 10.14 -5.47
C ILE A 408 -35.69 9.07 -5.75
N ALA A 409 -34.45 9.28 -5.31
CA ALA A 409 -33.38 8.29 -5.52
C ALA A 409 -33.68 6.95 -4.83
N GLU A 410 -34.22 7.00 -3.60
CA GLU A 410 -34.69 5.82 -2.86
C GLU A 410 -35.82 5.11 -3.62
N THR A 411 -36.84 5.85 -4.05
CA THR A 411 -37.97 5.28 -4.81
C THR A 411 -37.49 4.61 -6.10
N ILE A 412 -36.58 5.24 -6.84
CA ILE A 412 -36.02 4.65 -8.07
C ILE A 412 -35.21 3.40 -7.72
N ALA A 413 -34.41 3.42 -6.65
CA ALA A 413 -33.62 2.28 -6.22
C ALA A 413 -34.51 1.07 -5.85
N GLU A 414 -35.59 1.29 -5.11
CA GLU A 414 -36.55 0.24 -4.72
C GLU A 414 -37.28 -0.40 -5.91
N HIS A 415 -37.43 0.34 -7.01
CA HIS A 415 -38.17 -0.09 -8.21
C HIS A 415 -37.25 -0.43 -9.40
N SER A 416 -35.93 -0.52 -9.20
CA SER A 416 -34.93 -0.73 -10.26
C SER A 416 -34.51 -2.17 -10.54
#